data_AF-A0A2V6EVL5-F1
#
_entry.id   AF-A0A2V6EVL5-F1
#
_cell.length_a   1.000
_cell.length_b   1.000
_cell.length_c   1.000
_cell.angle_alpha   90.00
_cell.angle_beta   90.00
_cell.angle_gamma   90.00
#
_symmetry.space_group_name_H-M   'P 1'
#
loop_
_entity.id
_entity.type
_entity.pdbx_description
1 polymer ?
#
loop_
_entity_poly.entity_id
_entity_poly.type
_entity_poly.pdbx_seq_one_letter_code
_entity_poly.pdbx_strand_id
1 'polypeptide(L)'
;MARSGGTDPQHTSAFIAGVASFATWGLVPIYWKLLTKVPALEILAHRFVWTIVFLGLLLSWQERWREVIGNVLSRRSALFCFGSGVMVGLNWLLFIWAVNIGHVLETSLGYFMTPLVNVLLGAIILHERLSTSQIASILIASVAVCILAFGYGHFPWIAVGLCTSFGLYGLLRKQSGTAAIPGLFLETL
;
A
#
# COMPACT_ATOMS: atom_id res chain seq x y z
N MET A 1 19.41 -34.58 16.80
CA MET A 1 19.20 -33.99 15.45
C MET A 1 19.27 -32.48 15.58
N ALA A 2 20.42 -31.91 15.23
CA ALA A 2 20.70 -30.48 15.37
C ALA A 2 19.90 -29.67 14.35
N ARG A 3 19.10 -28.70 14.81
CA ARG A 3 18.51 -27.66 13.96
C ARG A 3 19.63 -26.69 13.59
N SER A 4 20.02 -26.67 12.32
CA SER A 4 20.96 -25.71 11.76
C SER A 4 20.36 -24.30 11.85
N GLY A 5 20.78 -23.54 12.87
CA GLY A 5 20.48 -22.12 13.05
C GLY A 5 21.33 -21.21 12.16
N GLY A 6 21.48 -21.55 10.89
CA GLY A 6 22.09 -20.67 9.89
C GLY A 6 21.00 -19.82 9.24
N THR A 7 21.07 -18.50 9.37
CA THR A 7 20.23 -17.59 8.59
C THR A 7 20.54 -17.79 7.12
N ASP A 8 19.60 -18.39 6.37
CA ASP A 8 19.67 -18.55 4.93
C ASP A 8 20.00 -17.20 4.28
N PRO A 9 21.00 -17.07 3.37
CA PRO A 9 21.38 -15.78 2.78
C PRO A 9 20.19 -15.01 2.16
N GLN A 10 19.17 -15.74 1.73
CA GLN A 10 17.92 -15.20 1.21
C GLN A 10 17.06 -14.51 2.29
N HIS A 11 17.05 -15.03 3.53
CA HIS A 11 16.38 -14.39 4.66
C HIS A 11 17.08 -13.09 5.07
N THR A 12 18.41 -13.10 5.11
CA THR A 12 19.20 -11.89 5.45
C THR A 12 19.01 -10.81 4.38
N SER A 13 19.04 -11.18 3.10
CA SER A 13 18.78 -10.26 1.99
C SER A 13 17.37 -9.65 2.04
N ALA A 14 16.33 -10.49 2.28
CA ALA A 14 14.96 -10.02 2.43
C ALA A 14 14.79 -9.09 3.64
N PHE A 15 15.46 -9.39 4.76
CA PHE A 15 15.46 -8.55 5.95
C PHE A 15 16.09 -7.18 5.68
N ILE A 16 17.28 -7.15 5.07
CA ILE A 16 17.97 -5.90 4.70
C ILE A 16 17.11 -5.08 3.74
N ALA A 17 16.52 -5.72 2.72
CA ALA A 17 15.63 -5.06 1.77
C ALA A 17 14.39 -4.47 2.46
N GLY A 18 13.80 -5.18 3.41
CA GLY A 18 12.69 -4.70 4.22
C GLY A 18 13.06 -3.47 5.05
N VAL A 19 14.19 -3.52 5.77
CA VAL A 19 14.69 -2.40 6.57
C VAL A 19 14.97 -1.17 5.69
N ALA A 20 15.67 -1.34 4.57
CA ALA A 20 15.97 -0.26 3.63
C ALA A 20 14.67 0.36 3.05
N SER A 21 13.70 -0.47 2.70
CA SER A 21 12.40 -0.02 2.19
C SER A 21 11.65 0.82 3.23
N PHE A 22 11.50 0.32 4.46
CA PHE A 22 10.79 1.06 5.52
C PHE A 22 11.53 2.32 5.97
N ALA A 23 12.87 2.29 6.02
CA ALA A 23 13.68 3.47 6.32
C ALA A 23 13.49 4.55 5.25
N THR A 24 13.55 4.17 3.97
CA THR A 24 13.30 5.09 2.85
C THR A 24 11.88 5.64 2.90
N TRP A 25 10.90 4.79 3.21
CA TRP A 25 9.50 5.18 3.32
C TRP A 25 9.26 6.18 4.47
N GLY A 26 9.96 6.02 5.60
CA GLY A 26 9.90 6.96 6.73
C GLY A 26 10.43 8.37 6.41
N LEU A 27 11.27 8.52 5.39
CA LEU A 27 11.79 9.83 4.93
C LEU A 27 10.81 10.57 4.02
N VAL A 28 9.82 9.88 3.46
CA VAL A 28 8.88 10.43 2.47
C VAL A 28 8.10 11.66 2.99
N PRO A 29 7.56 11.69 4.23
CA PRO A 29 6.88 12.88 4.75
C PRO A 29 7.81 14.12 4.81
N ILE A 30 9.11 13.93 5.05
CA ILE A 30 10.09 15.02 5.06
C ILE A 30 10.22 15.59 3.65
N TYR A 31 10.33 14.72 2.64
CA TYR A 31 10.39 15.12 1.24
C TYR A 31 9.15 15.91 0.81
N TRP A 32 7.94 15.47 1.16
CA TRP A 32 6.71 16.22 0.84
C TRP A 32 6.65 17.58 1.53
N LYS A 33 7.12 17.67 2.77
CA LYS A 33 7.18 18.95 3.49
C LYS A 33 8.09 19.97 2.79
N LEU A 34 9.16 19.52 2.13
CA LEU A 34 10.03 20.38 1.30
C LEU A 34 9.35 20.84 0.01
N LEU A 35 8.33 20.11 -0.47
CA LEU A 35 7.57 20.39 -1.69
C LEU A 35 6.21 21.04 -1.45
N THR A 36 5.96 21.60 -0.25
CA THR A 36 4.69 22.25 0.12
C THR A 36 4.22 23.36 -0.83
N LYS A 37 5.13 23.94 -1.63
CA LYS A 37 4.80 24.96 -2.65
C LYS A 37 4.25 24.37 -3.96
N VAL A 38 4.39 23.07 -4.18
CA VAL A 38 3.92 22.38 -5.40
C VAL A 38 2.56 21.74 -5.10
N PRO A 39 1.54 21.93 -5.95
CA PRO A 39 0.25 21.29 -5.78
C PRO A 39 0.36 19.76 -5.68
N ALA A 40 -0.41 19.15 -4.77
CA ALA A 40 -0.36 17.70 -4.53
C ALA A 40 -0.64 16.89 -5.81
N LEU A 41 -1.51 17.40 -6.69
CA LEU A 41 -1.82 16.75 -7.97
C LEU A 41 -0.63 16.76 -8.93
N GLU A 42 0.16 17.82 -8.98
CA GLU A 42 1.36 17.89 -9.83
C GLU A 42 2.44 16.92 -9.34
N ILE A 43 2.65 16.88 -8.02
CA ILE A 43 3.55 15.90 -7.38
C ILE A 43 3.13 14.48 -7.76
N LEU A 44 1.82 14.19 -7.64
CA LEU A 44 1.26 12.90 -7.99
C LEU A 44 1.47 12.58 -9.48
N ALA A 45 1.16 13.53 -10.38
CA ALA A 45 1.33 13.35 -11.81
C ALA A 45 2.79 13.01 -12.18
N HIS A 46 3.76 13.76 -11.66
CA HIS A 46 5.18 13.46 -11.86
C HIS A 46 5.55 12.06 -11.36
N ARG A 47 5.02 11.65 -10.21
CA ARG A 47 5.25 10.32 -9.67
C ARG A 47 4.72 9.23 -10.60
N PHE A 48 3.51 9.36 -11.12
CA PHE A 48 2.94 8.38 -12.05
C PHE A 48 3.76 8.32 -13.35
N VAL A 49 4.12 9.48 -13.92
CA VAL A 49 4.97 9.54 -15.13
C VAL A 49 6.30 8.81 -14.92
N TRP A 50 7.02 9.10 -13.84
CA TRP A 50 8.31 8.44 -13.57
C TRP A 50 8.16 6.97 -13.23
N THR A 51 7.05 6.57 -12.61
CA THR A 51 6.74 5.16 -12.33
C THR A 51 6.48 4.39 -13.63
N ILE A 52 5.73 4.96 -14.58
CA ILE A 52 5.50 4.37 -15.91
C ILE A 52 6.82 4.21 -16.66
N VAL A 53 7.66 5.26 -16.68
CA VAL A 53 8.97 5.21 -17.34
C VAL A 53 9.84 4.11 -16.73
N PHE A 54 9.98 4.10 -15.41
CA PHE A 54 10.81 3.12 -14.71
C PHE A 54 10.30 1.68 -14.91
N LEU A 55 9.00 1.44 -14.71
CA LEU A 55 8.41 0.12 -14.88
C LEU A 55 8.43 -0.34 -16.35
N GLY A 56 8.26 0.56 -17.31
CA GLY A 56 8.37 0.25 -18.73
C GLY A 56 9.79 -0.19 -19.12
N LEU A 57 10.81 0.49 -18.60
CA LEU A 57 12.20 0.05 -18.77
C LEU A 57 12.46 -1.31 -18.11
N LEU A 58 11.96 -1.51 -16.89
CA LEU A 58 12.11 -2.76 -16.15
C LEU A 58 11.41 -3.94 -16.85
N LEU A 59 10.19 -3.74 -17.37
CA LEU A 59 9.44 -4.73 -18.14
C LEU A 59 10.13 -5.08 -19.45
N SER A 60 10.76 -4.10 -20.10
CA SER A 60 11.54 -4.31 -21.31
C SER A 60 12.79 -5.13 -21.03
N TRP A 61 13.50 -4.84 -19.94
CA TRP A 61 14.67 -5.61 -19.52
C TRP A 61 14.32 -7.04 -19.10
N GLN A 62 13.17 -7.25 -18.44
CA GLN A 62 12.70 -8.58 -18.05
C GLN A 62 11.96 -9.33 -19.17
N GLU A 63 11.69 -8.69 -20.30
CA GLU A 63 10.90 -9.22 -21.44
C GLU A 63 9.47 -9.67 -21.07
N ARG A 64 8.85 -9.02 -20.08
CA ARG A 64 7.55 -9.45 -19.49
C ARG A 64 6.32 -8.78 -20.11
N TRP A 65 6.46 -8.17 -21.28
CA TRP A 65 5.36 -7.50 -21.99
C TRP A 65 4.20 -8.42 -22.34
N ARG A 66 4.45 -9.73 -22.52
CA ARG A 66 3.39 -10.73 -22.75
C ARG A 66 2.41 -10.83 -21.58
N GLU A 67 2.89 -10.72 -20.34
CA GLU A 67 2.04 -10.72 -19.15
C GLU A 67 1.15 -9.48 -19.09
N VAL A 68 1.69 -8.31 -19.46
CA VAL A 68 0.94 -7.05 -19.51
C VAL A 68 -0.21 -7.18 -20.52
N ILE A 69 0.09 -7.61 -21.75
CA ILE A 69 -0.92 -7.79 -22.80
C ILE A 69 -1.98 -8.81 -22.37
N GLY A 70 -1.56 -9.95 -21.80
CA GLY A 70 -2.49 -10.96 -21.30
C GLY A 70 -3.45 -10.43 -20.23
N ASN A 71 -2.96 -9.59 -19.31
CA ASN A 71 -3.77 -8.97 -18.27
C ASN A 71 -4.74 -7.91 -18.81
N VAL A 72 -4.36 -7.16 -19.85
CA VAL A 72 -5.25 -6.19 -20.53
C VAL A 72 -6.38 -6.89 -21.27
N LEU A 73 -6.08 -8.01 -21.93
CA LEU A 73 -7.08 -8.80 -22.67
C LEU A 73 -8.08 -9.51 -21.73
N SER A 74 -7.67 -9.80 -20.50
CA SER A 74 -8.56 -10.31 -19.46
C SER A 74 -9.42 -9.17 -18.89
N ARG A 75 -10.69 -9.10 -19.29
CA ARG A 75 -11.65 -8.10 -18.77
C ARG A 75 -11.68 -8.06 -17.24
N ARG A 76 -11.56 -9.23 -16.59
CA ARG A 76 -11.54 -9.34 -15.14
C ARG A 76 -10.28 -8.69 -14.56
N SER A 77 -9.11 -9.05 -15.06
CA SER A 77 -7.82 -8.52 -14.58
C SER A 77 -7.72 -7.02 -14.84
N ALA A 78 -8.11 -6.57 -16.03
CA ALA A 78 -8.15 -5.15 -16.38
C ALA A 78 -9.06 -4.34 -15.45
N LEU A 79 -10.26 -4.84 -15.13
CA LEU A 79 -11.18 -4.15 -14.22
C LEU A 79 -10.61 -4.07 -12.79
N PHE A 80 -10.01 -5.15 -12.29
CA PHE A 80 -9.39 -5.15 -10.96
C PHE A 80 -8.17 -4.24 -10.91
N CYS A 81 -7.30 -4.25 -11.93
CA CYS A 81 -6.14 -3.35 -12.04
C CYS A 81 -6.57 -1.88 -12.16
N PHE A 82 -7.62 -1.58 -12.92
CA PHE A 82 -8.16 -0.24 -12.99
C PHE A 82 -8.69 0.22 -11.63
N GLY A 83 -9.49 -0.62 -10.97
CA GLY A 83 -10.01 -0.33 -9.63
C GLY A 83 -8.90 -0.14 -8.59
N SER A 84 -7.89 -1.01 -8.57
CA SER A 84 -6.76 -0.88 -7.65
C SER A 84 -5.91 0.35 -7.97
N GLY A 85 -5.72 0.69 -9.26
CA GLY A 85 -5.07 1.92 -9.72
C GLY A 85 -5.76 3.19 -9.21
N VAL A 86 -7.09 3.26 -9.33
CA VAL A 86 -7.88 4.37 -8.77
C VAL A 86 -7.75 4.44 -7.26
N MET A 87 -7.86 3.30 -6.55
CA MET A 87 -7.75 3.29 -5.07
C MET A 87 -6.36 3.73 -4.59
N VAL A 88 -5.28 3.26 -5.23
CA VAL A 88 -3.91 3.65 -4.86
C VAL A 88 -3.60 5.09 -5.24
N GLY A 89 -4.14 5.58 -6.36
CA GLY A 89 -4.03 6.99 -6.77
C GLY A 89 -4.73 7.93 -5.80
N LEU A 90 -5.98 7.62 -5.41
CA LEU A 90 -6.71 8.38 -4.38
C LEU A 90 -6.01 8.33 -3.03
N ASN A 91 -5.46 7.18 -2.64
CA ASN A 91 -4.70 7.03 -1.40
C ASN A 91 -3.47 7.96 -1.39
N TRP A 92 -2.68 7.94 -2.48
CA TRP A 92 -1.52 8.82 -2.59
C TRP A 92 -1.89 10.30 -2.63
N LEU A 93 -2.95 10.67 -3.34
CA LEU A 93 -3.44 12.04 -3.38
C LEU A 93 -3.81 12.52 -1.98
N LEU A 94 -4.62 11.74 -1.25
CA LEU A 94 -5.04 12.06 0.11
C LEU A 94 -3.84 12.15 1.05
N PHE A 95 -2.86 11.24 0.92
CA PHE A 95 -1.66 11.26 1.73
C PHE A 95 -0.80 12.51 1.50
N ILE A 96 -0.47 12.82 0.23
CA ILE A 96 0.34 13.99 -0.11
C ILE A 96 -0.37 15.26 0.32
N TRP A 97 -1.68 15.36 0.04
CA TRP A 97 -2.49 16.49 0.44
C TRP A 97 -2.51 16.67 1.97
N ALA A 98 -2.76 15.61 2.73
CA ALA A 98 -2.80 15.63 4.19
C ALA A 98 -1.44 16.02 4.80
N VAL A 99 -0.33 15.51 4.27
CA VAL A 99 1.01 15.90 4.71
C VAL A 99 1.28 17.38 4.42
N ASN A 100 0.88 17.87 3.24
CA ASN A 100 1.08 19.27 2.86
C ASN A 100 0.30 20.26 3.75
N ILE A 101 -0.90 19.90 4.21
CA ILE A 101 -1.68 20.70 5.16
C ILE A 101 -1.31 20.45 6.63
N GLY A 102 -0.27 19.65 6.91
CA GLY A 102 0.25 19.43 8.26
C GLY A 102 -0.42 18.32 9.07
N HIS A 103 -1.34 17.55 8.48
CA HIS A 103 -2.06 16.44 9.13
C HIS A 103 -1.24 15.14 9.20
N VAL A 104 0.07 15.23 9.42
CA VAL A 104 0.98 14.08 9.41
C VAL A 104 0.59 13.03 10.46
N LEU A 105 0.19 13.46 11.66
CA LEU A 105 -0.24 12.55 12.73
C LEU A 105 -1.47 11.71 12.33
N GLU A 106 -2.42 12.34 11.63
CA GLU A 106 -3.63 11.67 11.13
C GLU A 106 -3.29 10.66 10.03
N THR A 107 -2.33 10.99 9.15
CA THR A 107 -1.85 10.05 8.13
C THR A 107 -1.21 8.81 8.76
N SER A 108 -0.38 8.99 9.80
CA SER A 108 0.23 7.88 10.53
C SER A 108 -0.83 7.00 11.20
N LEU A 109 -1.87 7.61 11.81
CA LEU A 109 -3.00 6.88 12.38
C LEU A 109 -3.71 6.03 11.31
N GLY A 110 -3.94 6.57 10.12
CA GLY A 110 -4.54 5.82 9.00
C GLY A 110 -3.73 4.58 8.61
N TYR A 111 -2.40 4.71 8.54
CA TYR A 111 -1.54 3.55 8.25
C TYR A 111 -1.50 2.53 9.39
N PHE A 112 -1.61 2.96 10.66
CA PHE A 112 -1.79 2.04 11.78
C PHE A 112 -3.13 1.28 11.74
N MET A 113 -4.20 1.90 11.22
CA MET A 113 -5.50 1.27 11.06
C MET A 113 -5.57 0.29 9.88
N THR A 114 -4.66 0.42 8.91
CA THR A 114 -4.70 -0.33 7.65
C THR A 114 -4.68 -1.86 7.83
N PRO A 115 -3.84 -2.47 8.70
CA PRO A 115 -3.90 -3.91 8.94
C PRO A 115 -5.26 -4.40 9.43
N LEU A 116 -5.94 -3.64 10.29
CA LEU A 116 -7.29 -3.99 10.77
C LEU A 116 -8.30 -4.03 9.63
N VAL A 117 -8.28 -2.99 8.77
CA VAL A 117 -9.15 -2.92 7.60
C VAL A 117 -8.86 -4.06 6.63
N ASN A 118 -7.58 -4.35 6.35
CA ASN A 118 -7.18 -5.46 5.48
C ASN A 118 -7.70 -6.80 5.97
N VAL A 119 -7.55 -7.07 7.27
CA VAL A 119 -8.03 -8.31 7.87
C VAL A 119 -9.55 -8.40 7.84
N LEU A 120 -10.24 -7.29 8.14
CA LEU A 120 -11.70 -7.23 8.07
C LEU A 120 -12.21 -7.52 6.65
N LEU A 121 -11.61 -6.88 5.63
CA LEU A 121 -11.95 -7.10 4.22
C LEU A 121 -11.62 -8.54 3.79
N GLY A 122 -10.48 -9.09 4.21
CA GLY A 122 -10.10 -10.49 3.94
C GLY A 122 -11.09 -11.48 4.57
N ALA A 123 -11.47 -11.29 5.82
CA ALA A 123 -12.41 -12.17 6.51
C ALA A 123 -13.83 -12.08 5.92
N ILE A 124 -14.32 -10.88 5.59
CA ILE A 124 -15.69 -10.68 5.09
C ILE A 124 -15.81 -11.06 3.61
N ILE A 125 -14.89 -10.60 2.76
CA ILE A 125 -15.03 -10.70 1.30
C ILE A 125 -14.33 -11.93 0.74
N LEU A 126 -13.17 -12.30 1.30
CA LEU A 126 -12.43 -13.49 0.86
C LEU A 126 -12.73 -14.73 1.71
N HIS A 127 -13.59 -14.59 2.74
CA HIS A 127 -13.95 -15.65 3.68
C HIS A 127 -12.73 -16.32 4.33
N GLU A 128 -11.70 -15.54 4.62
CA GLU A 128 -10.48 -16.04 5.26
C GLU A 128 -10.74 -16.41 6.72
N ARG A 129 -10.30 -17.62 7.10
CA ARG A 129 -10.41 -18.09 8.48
C ARG A 129 -9.26 -17.52 9.30
N LEU A 130 -9.61 -16.81 10.38
CA LEU A 130 -8.65 -16.25 11.31
C LEU A 130 -8.34 -17.26 12.41
N SER A 131 -7.06 -17.40 12.74
CA SER A 131 -6.64 -18.18 13.91
C SER A 131 -6.93 -17.43 15.20
N THR A 132 -7.04 -18.15 16.32
CA THR A 132 -7.25 -17.55 17.65
C THR A 132 -6.18 -16.50 17.98
N SER A 133 -4.92 -16.75 17.60
CA SER A 133 -3.82 -15.80 17.80
C SER A 133 -3.97 -14.54 16.93
N GLN A 134 -4.48 -14.67 15.71
CA GLN A 134 -4.78 -13.51 14.86
C GLN A 134 -5.94 -12.69 15.44
N ILE A 135 -7.00 -13.34 15.94
CA ILE A 135 -8.12 -12.67 16.60
C ILE A 135 -7.64 -11.88 17.82
N ALA A 136 -6.82 -12.50 18.68
CA ALA A 136 -6.22 -11.81 19.83
C ALA A 136 -5.40 -10.59 19.40
N SER A 137 -4.58 -10.72 18.34
CA SER A 137 -3.79 -9.61 17.79
C SER A 137 -4.66 -8.48 17.26
N ILE A 138 -5.75 -8.81 16.57
CA ILE A 138 -6.72 -7.83 16.03
C ILE A 138 -7.42 -7.09 17.18
N LEU A 139 -7.81 -7.78 18.24
CA LEU A 139 -8.42 -7.15 19.41
C LEU A 139 -7.46 -6.16 20.08
N ILE A 140 -6.21 -6.56 20.29
CA ILE A 140 -5.17 -5.68 20.85
C ILE A 140 -4.95 -4.45 19.96
N ALA A 141 -4.79 -4.66 18.65
CA ALA A 141 -4.62 -3.57 17.71
C ALA A 141 -5.85 -2.65 17.63
N SER A 142 -7.06 -3.21 17.75
CA SER A 142 -8.31 -2.44 17.78
C SER A 142 -8.37 -1.55 19.03
N VAL A 143 -7.99 -2.05 20.20
CA VAL A 143 -7.89 -1.25 21.43
C VAL A 143 -6.88 -0.11 21.26
N ALA A 144 -5.70 -0.39 20.71
CA ALA A 144 -4.69 0.64 20.45
C ALA A 144 -5.21 1.74 19.50
N VAL A 145 -5.90 1.36 18.42
CA VAL A 145 -6.53 2.31 17.50
C VAL A 145 -7.62 3.14 18.19
N CYS A 146 -8.47 2.53 19.02
CA CYS A 146 -9.46 3.27 19.80
C CYS A 146 -8.80 4.31 20.72
N ILE A 147 -7.76 3.92 21.45
CA ILE A 147 -7.00 4.83 22.33
C ILE A 147 -6.44 6.00 21.52
N LEU A 148 -5.80 5.74 20.37
CA LEU A 148 -5.24 6.77 19.52
C LEU A 148 -6.33 7.68 18.92
N ALA A 149 -7.45 7.11 18.46
CA ALA A 149 -8.56 7.85 17.87
C ALA A 149 -9.25 8.77 18.89
N PHE A 150 -9.51 8.28 20.12
CA PHE A 150 -10.06 9.12 21.19
C PHE A 150 -9.06 10.16 21.70
N GLY A 151 -7.77 9.81 21.74
CA GLY A 151 -6.69 10.74 22.11
C GLY A 151 -6.46 11.85 21.08
N TYR A 152 -6.86 11.65 19.82
CA TYR A 152 -6.72 12.65 18.76
C TYR A 152 -7.64 13.87 18.94
N GLY A 153 -8.75 13.72 19.68
CA GLY A 153 -9.64 14.83 20.07
C GLY A 153 -10.67 15.26 19.02
N HIS A 154 -10.52 14.84 17.76
CA HIS A 154 -11.51 15.02 16.70
C HIS A 154 -11.61 13.78 15.82
N PHE A 155 -12.67 13.70 15.01
CA PHE A 155 -12.90 12.56 14.14
C PHE A 155 -11.82 12.48 13.02
N PRO A 156 -11.03 11.40 12.96
CA PRO A 156 -9.87 11.31 12.06
C PRO A 156 -10.28 10.85 10.66
N TRP A 157 -10.99 11.69 9.92
CA TRP A 157 -11.53 11.34 8.59
C TRP A 157 -10.43 11.06 7.55
N ILE A 158 -9.24 11.68 7.65
CA ILE A 158 -8.11 11.39 6.77
C ILE A 158 -7.58 9.98 7.05
N ALA A 159 -7.47 9.62 8.33
CA ALA A 159 -7.03 8.28 8.73
C ALA A 159 -7.98 7.21 8.18
N VAL A 160 -9.29 7.43 8.31
CA VAL A 160 -10.33 6.56 7.75
C VAL A 160 -10.22 6.48 6.22
N GLY A 161 -10.11 7.62 5.54
CA GLY A 161 -9.96 7.66 4.09
C GLY A 161 -8.73 6.88 3.61
N LEU A 162 -7.59 7.03 4.29
CA LEU A 162 -6.36 6.32 3.96
C LEU A 162 -6.47 4.82 4.22
N CYS A 163 -6.94 4.39 5.38
CA CYS A 163 -7.01 2.96 5.71
C CYS A 163 -8.04 2.23 4.83
N THR A 164 -9.17 2.86 4.51
CA THR A 164 -10.19 2.29 3.63
C THR A 164 -9.71 2.21 2.19
N SER A 165 -9.15 3.30 1.64
CA SER A 165 -8.63 3.28 0.26
C SER A 165 -7.49 2.29 0.09
N PHE A 166 -6.54 2.24 1.04
CA PHE A 166 -5.44 1.27 0.99
C PHE A 166 -5.94 -0.18 1.17
N GLY A 167 -6.95 -0.40 2.02
CA GLY A 167 -7.53 -1.72 2.20
C GLY A 167 -8.29 -2.24 0.99
N LEU A 168 -9.07 -1.37 0.36
CA LEU A 168 -9.73 -1.69 -0.91
C LEU A 168 -8.70 -1.93 -2.03
N TYR A 169 -7.64 -1.12 -2.10
CA TYR A 169 -6.52 -1.38 -2.99
C TYR A 169 -5.94 -2.78 -2.78
N GLY A 170 -5.62 -3.16 -1.52
CA GLY A 170 -5.06 -4.47 -1.20
C GLY A 170 -5.98 -5.63 -1.59
N LEU A 171 -7.30 -5.48 -1.38
CA LEU A 171 -8.30 -6.45 -1.78
C LEU A 171 -8.38 -6.61 -3.31
N LEU A 172 -8.51 -5.50 -4.04
CA LEU A 172 -8.60 -5.50 -5.51
C LEU A 172 -7.31 -6.05 -6.13
N ARG A 173 -6.15 -5.66 -5.60
CA ARG A 173 -4.84 -6.16 -5.99
C ARG A 173 -4.77 -7.68 -5.82
N LYS A 174 -5.22 -8.20 -4.68
CA LYS A 174 -5.25 -9.64 -4.40
C LYS A 174 -6.19 -10.39 -5.35
N GLN A 175 -7.35 -9.81 -5.67
CA GLN A 175 -8.32 -10.41 -6.61
C GLN A 175 -7.89 -10.34 -8.08
N SER A 176 -7.01 -9.38 -8.43
CA SER A 176 -6.47 -9.25 -9.80
C SER A 176 -5.66 -10.48 -10.24
N GLY A 177 -5.00 -11.15 -9.29
CA GLY A 177 -4.09 -12.28 -9.57
C GLY A 177 -2.88 -11.91 -10.43
N THR A 178 -2.63 -10.62 -10.66
CA THR A 178 -1.55 -10.15 -11.53
C THR A 178 -0.21 -10.19 -10.82
N ALA A 179 0.85 -10.50 -11.57
CA ALA A 179 2.20 -10.44 -11.03
C ALA A 179 2.57 -8.99 -10.67
N ALA A 180 3.45 -8.82 -9.67
CA ALA A 180 3.69 -7.53 -9.05
C ALA A 180 4.10 -6.41 -10.02
N ILE A 181 5.06 -6.67 -10.92
CA ILE A 181 5.58 -5.66 -11.86
C ILE A 181 4.57 -5.35 -12.98
N PRO A 182 4.07 -6.33 -13.77
CA PRO A 182 3.07 -6.06 -14.81
C PRO A 182 1.78 -5.45 -14.26
N GLY A 183 1.31 -5.93 -13.10
CA GLY A 183 0.11 -5.41 -12.46
C GLY A 183 0.28 -3.97 -11.99
N LEU A 184 1.43 -3.62 -11.40
CA LEU A 184 1.70 -2.25 -10.95
C LEU A 184 1.81 -1.30 -12.16
N PHE A 185 2.38 -1.75 -13.27
CA PHE A 185 2.42 -0.96 -14.50
C PHE A 185 1.00 -0.65 -15.00
N LEU A 186 0.10 -1.64 -15.02
CA LEU A 186 -1.29 -1.45 -15.42
C LEU A 186 -2.10 -0.56 -14.48
N GLU A 187 -1.81 -0.59 -13.18
CA GLU A 187 -2.42 0.32 -12.19
C GLU A 187 -1.97 1.77 -12.33
N THR A 188 -0.84 1.98 -12.99
CA THR A 188 -0.23 3.31 -13.15
C THR A 188 -0.65 3.97 -14.47
N LEU A 189 -1.16 3.19 -15.43
CA LEU A 189 -1.69 3.69 -16.72
C LEU A 189 -3.09 4.31 -16.55
#